data_AF-A0A560FAP0-F1
#
_entry.id   AF-A0A560FAP0-F1
#
_cell.length_a   1.000
_cell.length_b   1.000
_cell.length_c   1.000
_cell.angle_alpha   90.00
_cell.angle_beta   90.00
_cell.angle_gamma   90.00
#
_symmetry.space_group_name_H-M   'P 1'
#
loop_
_entity.id
_entity.type
_entity.pdbx_description
1 polymer ?
#
loop_
_entity_poly.entity_id
_entity_poly.type
_entity_poly.pdbx_seq_one_letter_code
_entity_poly.pdbx_strand_id
1 'polypeptide(L)'
;MTDDIPFTDQQLAKMRPQAVAKRIRRALGLSQEDFSARYHIPLRTLQEWEQGRREPDATVLAYLTVIEKEPLMAARALAAE
;
A
#
# COMPACT_ATOMS: atom_id res chain seq x y z
N MET A 1 -40.37 -12.12 -5.93
CA MET A 1 -39.83 -10.94 -5.23
C MET A 1 -38.43 -11.33 -4.79
N THR A 2 -37.47 -11.23 -5.72
CA THR A 2 -36.06 -11.42 -5.39
C THR A 2 -35.64 -10.19 -4.62
N ASP A 3 -35.44 -10.32 -3.31
CA ASP A 3 -34.77 -9.27 -2.56
C ASP A 3 -33.33 -9.23 -3.06
N ASP A 4 -33.06 -8.27 -3.95
CA ASP A 4 -31.72 -7.79 -4.26
C ASP A 4 -31.13 -7.24 -2.96
N ILE A 5 -30.47 -8.10 -2.19
CA ILE A 5 -29.69 -7.67 -1.03
C ILE A 5 -28.37 -7.11 -1.59
N PRO A 6 -28.15 -5.78 -1.59
CA PRO A 6 -26.86 -5.24 -1.99
C PRO A 6 -25.81 -5.71 -0.99
N PHE A 7 -24.62 -6.08 -1.49
CA PHE A 7 -23.49 -6.41 -0.63
C PHE A 7 -23.23 -5.28 0.36
N THR A 8 -23.05 -5.61 1.63
CA THR A 8 -22.66 -4.63 2.66
C THR A 8 -21.27 -4.07 2.35
N ASP A 9 -20.97 -2.85 2.82
CA ASP A 9 -19.65 -2.22 2.68
C ASP A 9 -18.51 -3.11 3.17
N GLN A 10 -18.76 -3.90 4.22
CA GLN A 10 -17.79 -4.84 4.78
C GLN A 10 -17.56 -6.06 3.86
N GLN A 11 -18.60 -6.57 3.20
CA GLN A 11 -18.48 -7.63 2.20
C GLN A 11 -17.76 -7.12 0.95
N LEU A 12 -18.09 -5.91 0.49
CA LEU A 12 -17.40 -5.26 -0.62
C LEU A 12 -15.92 -5.04 -0.31
N ALA A 13 -15.56 -4.63 0.91
CA ALA A 13 -14.17 -4.44 1.32
C ALA A 13 -13.34 -5.73 1.28
N LYS A 14 -13.95 -6.90 1.52
CA LYS A 14 -13.30 -8.22 1.41
C LYS A 14 -13.06 -8.65 -0.05
N MET A 15 -13.84 -8.12 -0.99
CA MET A 15 -13.73 -8.41 -2.42
C MET A 15 -12.80 -7.42 -3.14
N ARG A 16 -12.52 -6.25 -2.55
CA ARG A 16 -11.56 -5.29 -3.10
C ARG A 16 -10.16 -5.90 -3.09
N PRO A 17 -9.40 -5.77 -4.21
CA PRO A 17 -7.99 -6.10 -4.20
C PRO A 17 -7.30 -5.38 -3.06
N GLN A 18 -6.43 -6.10 -2.34
CA GLN A 18 -5.64 -5.48 -1.29
C GLN A 18 -4.85 -4.30 -1.87
N ALA A 19 -4.91 -3.14 -1.20
CA ALA A 19 -4.17 -1.95 -1.61
C ALA A 19 -2.70 -2.29 -1.89
N VAL A 20 -2.18 -1.81 -3.02
CA VAL A 20 -0.86 -2.23 -3.54
C VAL A 20 0.26 -1.98 -2.53
N ALA A 21 0.22 -0.86 -1.80
CA ALA A 21 1.18 -0.53 -0.74
C ALA A 21 1.16 -1.55 0.40
N LYS A 22 -0.04 -1.98 0.83
CA LYS A 22 -0.21 -2.99 1.88
C LYS A 22 0.33 -4.35 1.46
N ARG A 23 0.13 -4.71 0.18
CA ARG A 23 0.61 -5.96 -0.39
C ARG A 23 2.14 -6.00 -0.39
N ILE A 24 2.77 -4.96 -0.92
CA ILE A 24 4.24 -4.84 -1.00
C ILE A 24 4.84 -4.82 0.40
N ARG A 25 4.34 -3.97 1.32
CA ARG A 25 4.86 -3.88 2.69
C ARG A 25 4.83 -5.24 3.41
N ARG A 26 3.72 -5.97 3.30
CA ARG A 26 3.58 -7.29 3.92
C ARG A 26 4.53 -8.32 3.31
N ALA A 27 4.72 -8.29 1.99
CA ALA A 27 5.68 -9.17 1.33
C ALA A 27 7.12 -8.93 1.82
N LEU A 28 7.45 -7.69 2.19
CA LEU A 28 8.74 -7.32 2.77
C LEU A 28 8.86 -7.57 4.29
N GLY A 29 7.78 -8.02 4.95
CA GLY A 29 7.77 -8.30 6.39
C GLY A 29 7.92 -7.05 7.28
N LEU A 30 7.59 -5.86 6.77
CA LEU A 30 7.81 -4.60 7.49
C LEU A 30 6.55 -4.11 8.23
N SER A 31 6.75 -3.47 9.39
CA SER A 31 5.72 -2.64 10.02
C SER A 31 5.41 -1.41 9.15
N GLN A 32 4.31 -0.70 9.44
CA GLN A 32 3.99 0.52 8.69
C GLN A 32 5.05 1.60 8.93
N GLU A 33 5.53 1.68 10.16
CA GLU A 33 6.58 2.57 10.63
C GLU A 33 7.91 2.27 9.93
N ASP A 34 8.33 1.00 9.88
CA ASP A 34 9.58 0.62 9.20
C ASP A 34 9.52 0.87 7.71
N PHE A 35 8.37 0.59 7.06
CA PHE A 35 8.18 0.85 5.64
C PHE A 35 8.18 2.36 5.35
N SER A 36 7.51 3.13 6.20
CA SER A 36 7.47 4.59 6.12
C SER A 36 8.87 5.19 6.22
N ALA A 37 9.61 4.82 7.26
CA ALA A 37 10.97 5.29 7.50
C ALA A 37 11.94 4.85 6.40
N ARG A 38 11.86 3.60 5.95
CA ARG A 38 12.80 3.06 4.95
C ARG A 38 12.64 3.65 3.56
N TYR A 39 11.41 3.97 3.16
CA TYR A 39 11.08 4.38 1.79
C TYR A 39 10.59 5.83 1.69
N HIS A 40 10.75 6.61 2.76
CA HIS A 40 10.40 8.04 2.83
C HIS A 40 8.93 8.33 2.41
N ILE A 41 8.03 7.41 2.75
CA ILE A 41 6.58 7.59 2.55
C ILE A 41 5.98 7.99 3.89
N PRO A 42 5.33 9.17 4.03
CA PRO A 42 4.74 9.57 5.31
C PRO A 42 3.76 8.52 5.84
N LEU A 43 3.90 8.15 7.12
CA LEU A 43 3.09 7.10 7.76
C LEU A 43 1.59 7.33 7.59
N ARG A 44 1.16 8.58 7.75
CA ARG A 44 -0.23 9.03 7.53
C ARG A 44 -0.72 8.69 6.12
N THR A 45 0.09 8.99 5.12
CA THR A 45 -0.20 8.74 3.70
C THR A 45 -0.27 7.24 3.41
N LEU A 46 0.69 6.46 3.93
CA LEU A 46 0.67 5.00 3.82
C LEU A 46 -0.62 4.42 4.41
N GLN A 47 -1.03 4.87 5.59
CA GLN A 47 -2.27 4.42 6.24
C GLN A 47 -3.52 4.75 5.41
N GLU A 48 -3.59 5.94 4.80
CA GLU A 48 -4.70 6.32 3.93
C GLU A 48 -4.79 5.44 2.68
N TRP A 49 -3.65 5.04 2.09
CA TRP A 49 -3.61 4.08 1.00
C TRP A 49 -4.01 2.66 1.43
N GLU A 50 -3.44 2.15 2.53
CA GLU A 50 -3.71 0.79 2.99
C GLU A 50 -5.15 0.58 3.47
N GLN A 51 -5.83 1.65 3.86
CA GLN A 51 -7.22 1.67 4.28
C GLN A 51 -8.18 2.05 3.14
N GLY A 52 -7.66 2.35 1.95
CA GLY A 52 -8.45 2.70 0.76
C GLY A 52 -9.16 4.05 0.87
N ARG A 53 -8.72 4.95 1.76
CA ARG A 53 -9.23 6.33 1.85
C ARG A 53 -8.69 7.22 0.73
N ARG A 54 -7.51 6.87 0.20
CA ARG A 54 -6.87 7.53 -0.93
C ARG A 54 -6.18 6.49 -1.78
N GLU A 55 -6.04 6.77 -3.07
CA GLU A 55 -5.23 5.95 -3.97
C GLU A 55 -3.87 6.63 -4.23
N PRO A 56 -2.79 5.85 -4.34
CA PRO A 56 -1.50 6.36 -4.82
C PRO A 56 -1.63 6.82 -6.27
N ASP A 57 -1.01 7.95 -6.61
CA ASP A 57 -0.95 8.42 -8.01
C ASP A 57 0.04 7.59 -8.85
N ALA A 58 0.11 7.90 -10.14
CA ALA A 58 0.97 7.17 -11.08
C ALA A 58 2.47 7.20 -10.69
N THR A 59 2.96 8.30 -10.14
CA THR A 59 4.37 8.45 -9.72
C THR A 59 4.64 7.55 -8.51
N VAL A 60 3.74 7.56 -7.52
CA VAL A 60 3.85 6.69 -6.36
C VAL A 60 3.75 5.22 -6.77
N LEU A 61 2.86 4.87 -7.70
CA LEU A 61 2.73 3.50 -8.22
C LEU A 61 4.02 3.03 -8.91
N ALA A 62 4.65 3.89 -9.71
CA ALA A 62 5.94 3.59 -10.32
C ALA A 62 7.03 3.37 -9.24
N TYR A 63 7.07 4.21 -8.22
CA TYR A 63 8.01 4.07 -7.11
C TYR A 63 7.77 2.78 -6.29
N LEU A 64 6.52 2.46 -5.95
CA LEU A 64 6.14 1.22 -5.29
C LEU A 64 6.53 -0.02 -6.12
N THR A 65 6.45 0.08 -7.46
CA THR A 65 6.91 -0.98 -8.36
C THR A 65 8.42 -1.20 -8.27
N VAL A 66 9.21 -0.12 -8.14
CA VAL A 66 10.66 -0.22 -7.91
C VAL A 66 10.96 -0.86 -6.56
N ILE A 67 10.27 -0.45 -5.49
CA ILE A 67 10.41 -1.06 -4.16
C ILE A 67 10.07 -2.55 -4.19
N GLU A 68 9.02 -2.94 -4.90
CA GLU A 68 8.60 -4.33 -5.01
C GLU A 68 9.66 -5.20 -5.69
N LYS A 69 10.27 -4.70 -6.78
CA LYS A 69 11.26 -5.44 -7.56
C LYS A 69 12.65 -5.43 -6.92
N GLU A 70 13.06 -4.30 -6.37
CA GLU A 70 14.44 -4.04 -5.92
C GLU A 70 14.47 -3.36 -4.53
N PRO A 71 13.90 -4.00 -3.48
CA PRO A 71 13.69 -3.36 -2.17
C PRO A 71 15.00 -2.92 -1.50
N LEU A 72 16.04 -3.74 -1.61
CA LEU A 72 17.35 -3.44 -1.02
C LEU A 72 18.07 -2.30 -1.75
N MET A 73 17.97 -2.25 -3.08
CA MET A 73 18.56 -1.16 -3.87
C MET A 73 17.85 0.15 -3.56
N ALA A 74 16.51 0.16 -3.58
CA ALA A 74 15.71 1.34 -3.27
C ALA A 74 16.02 1.87 -1.86
N ALA A 75 16.05 0.99 -0.84
CA ALA A 75 16.39 1.39 0.52
C ALA A 75 17.82 1.96 0.63
N ARG A 76 18.81 1.34 -0.06
CA ARG A 76 20.19 1.84 -0.07
C ARG A 76 20.32 3.19 -0.75
N ALA A 77 19.60 3.41 -1.84
CA ALA A 77 19.63 4.69 -2.57
C ALA A 77 19.11 5.85 -1.72
N LEU A 78 18.14 5.60 -0.83
CA LEU A 78 17.55 6.60 0.06
C LEU A 78 18.33 6.81 1.35
N ALA A 79 19.14 5.84 1.77
CA ALA A 79 19.96 5.93 2.99
C ALA A 79 21.28 6.70 2.80
N ALA A 80 21.62 7.08 1.56
CA ALA A 80 22.89 7.74 1.22
C ALA A 80 22.84 9.28 1.32
N GLU A 81 21.87 9.82 2.06
CA GLU A 81 21.68 11.26 2.34
C GLU A 81 22.23 11.67 3.70
#